data_AF-A0A7K0HSP6-F1
#
_entry.id   AF-A0A7K0HSP6-F1
#
_cell.length_a   1.000
_cell.length_b   1.000
_cell.length_c   1.000
_cell.angle_alpha   90.00
_cell.angle_beta   90.00
_cell.angle_gamma   90.00
#
_symmetry.space_group_name_H-M   'P 1'
#
loop_
_entity.id
_entity.type
_entity.pdbx_description
1 polymer ?
#
loop_
_entity_poly.entity_id
_entity_poly.type
_entity_poly.pdbx_seq_one_letter_code
_entity_poly.pdbx_strand_id
1 'polypeptide(L)' 'MITVNDLKNKDNFFLMAGPCVIEGEDMALRIAEKVVGITNKLNIPYIF' A
#
# COMPACT_ATOMS: atom_id res chain seq x y z
N MET A 1 5.43 -2.59 13.80
CA MET A 1 4.42 -1.53 13.58
C MET A 1 5.14 -0.40 12.87
N ILE A 2 4.78 -0.12 11.62
CA ILE A 2 5.35 1.01 10.85
C ILE A 2 4.51 2.24 11.21
N THR A 3 5.16 3.37 11.44
CA THR A 3 4.54 4.67 11.69
C THR A 3 4.64 5.55 10.46
N VAL A 4 3.81 6.59 10.38
CA VAL A 4 3.89 7.57 9.28
C VAL A 4 5.28 8.25 9.22
N ASN A 5 5.99 8.35 10.35
CA ASN A 5 7.34 8.91 10.36
C ASN A 5 8.37 8.04 9.64
N ASP A 6 8.15 6.72 9.55
CA ASP A 6 9.03 5.78 8.86
C ASP A 6 8.93 5.89 7.32
N LEU A 7 7.96 6.65 6.81
CA LEU A 7 7.76 6.94 5.40
C LEU A 7 8.46 8.23 4.95
N LYS A 8 8.97 9.03 5.90
CA LYS A 8 9.74 10.25 5.61
C LYS A 8 11.18 9.89 5.23
N ASN A 9 11.79 10.64 4.31
CA ASN A 9 13.19 10.49 3.90
C ASN A 9 13.56 9.10 3.34
N LYS A 10 12.61 8.41 2.70
CA LYS A 10 12.90 7.19 1.92
C LYS A 10 13.45 7.59 0.55
N ASP A 11 14.28 6.71 -0.04
CA ASP A 11 14.79 6.88 -1.40
C ASP A 11 13.69 6.87 -2.47
N ASN A 12 12.48 6.44 -2.11
CA ASN A 12 11.33 6.34 -2.98
C ASN A 12 10.11 7.05 -2.37
N PHE A 13 9.18 7.47 -3.22
CA PHE A 13 7.89 8.02 -2.78
C PHE A 13 7.05 6.91 -2.12
N PHE A 14 6.10 7.28 -1.27
CA PHE A 14 5.12 6.34 -0.75
C PHE A 14 3.84 6.37 -1.60
N LEU A 15 3.20 5.22 -1.79
CA LEU A 15 1.90 5.09 -2.44
C LEU A 15 0.83 4.93 -1.38
N MET A 16 -0.22 5.75 -1.42
CA MET A 16 -1.46 5.55 -0.69
C MET A 16 -2.55 5.28 -1.71
N ALA A 17 -3.03 4.04 -1.77
CA ALA A 17 -3.99 3.63 -2.79
C ALA A 17 -4.84 2.44 -2.33
N GLY A 18 -6.14 2.51 -2.60
CA GLY A 18 -7.11 1.47 -2.29
C GLY A 18 -8.38 1.69 -3.10
N PRO A 19 -9.43 0.86 -2.90
CA PRO A 19 -10.73 1.13 -3.49
C PRO A 19 -11.33 2.42 -2.90
N CYS A 20 -12.20 3.07 -3.67
CA CYS A 20 -12.92 4.26 -3.20
C CYS A 20 -13.82 3.95 -1.99
N VAL A 21 -14.37 2.73 -1.95
CA VAL A 21 -15.24 2.24 -0.90
C VAL A 21 -14.96 0.75 -0.66
N ILE A 22 -15.05 0.32 0.60
CA ILE A 22 -14.94 -1.10 0.95
C ILE A 22 -16.32 -1.74 0.79
N GLU A 23 -16.51 -2.44 -0.33
CA GLU A 23 -17.75 -3.16 -0.66
C GLU A 23 -17.75 -4.60 -0.12
N GLY A 24 -16.59 -5.09 0.33
CA GLY A 24 -16.42 -6.42 0.92
C GLY A 24 -14.97 -6.75 1.22
N GLU A 25 -14.76 -7.67 2.16
CA GLU A 25 -13.43 -8.13 2.60
C GLU A 25 -12.63 -8.74 1.45
N ASP A 26 -13.21 -9.69 0.72
CA ASP A 26 -12.55 -10.37 -0.40
C ASP A 26 -12.08 -9.38 -1.48
N MET A 27 -12.89 -8.37 -1.79
CA MET A 27 -12.52 -7.33 -2.75
C MET A 27 -11.32 -6.53 -2.24
N ALA A 28 -11.39 -6.06 -0.99
CA ALA A 28 -10.33 -5.27 -0.38
C ALA A 28 -9.00 -6.05 -0.34
N LEU A 29 -9.03 -7.31 0.11
CA LEU A 29 -7.85 -8.17 0.17
C LEU A 29 -7.28 -8.45 -1.22
N ARG A 30 -8.11 -8.72 -2.23
CA ARG A 30 -7.64 -8.94 -3.61
C ARG A 30 -6.96 -7.71 -4.21
N ILE A 31 -7.44 -6.50 -3.90
CA ILE A 31 -6.77 -5.26 -4.33
C ILE A 31 -5.45 -5.11 -3.57
N ALA A 32 -5.47 -5.31 -2.24
CA ALA A 32 -4.30 -5.17 -1.39
C ALA A 32 -3.17 -6.11 -1.83
N GLU A 33 -3.48 -7.39 -2.05
CA GLU A 33 -2.54 -8.42 -2.51
C GLU A 33 -1.87 -8.05 -3.83
N LYS A 34 -2.63 -7.51 -4.78
CA LYS A 34 -2.08 -7.10 -6.07
C LYS A 34 -1.16 -5.89 -5.92
N VAL A 35 -1.61 -4.84 -5.23
CA VAL A 35 -0.85 -3.60 -5.12
C VAL A 35 0.41 -3.83 -4.27
N VAL A 36 0.31 -4.55 -3.14
CA VAL A 36 1.47 -4.87 -2.30
C VAL A 36 2.51 -5.69 -3.05
N GLY A 37 2.09 -6.61 -3.93
CA GLY A 37 2.99 -7.38 -4.77
C GLY A 37 3.77 -6.51 -5.76
N ILE A 38 3.17 -5.44 -6.28
CA ILE A 38 3.82 -4.47 -7.17
C ILE A 38 4.77 -3.58 -6.37
N THR A 39 4.30 -3.01 -5.27
CA THR A 39 5.07 -2.05 -4.47
C THR A 39 6.28 -2.72 -3.81
N ASN A 40 6.17 -3.99 -3.40
CA ASN A 40 7.29 -4.78 -2.90
C ASN A 40 8.38 -4.98 -3.96
N LYS A 41 8.02 -5.26 -5.22
CA LYS A 41 9.00 -5.42 -6.32
C LYS A 41 9.74 -4.12 -6.64
N LEU A 42 9.07 -2.98 -6.44
CA LEU A 42 9.60 -1.65 -6.75
C LEU A 42 10.22 -0.94 -5.54
N ASN A 43 10.22 -1.57 -4.35
CA ASN A 43 10.61 -0.94 -3.08
C ASN A 43 9.88 0.39 -2.82
N ILE A 44 8.59 0.44 -3.12
CA ILE A 44 7.71 1.59 -2.86
C ILE A 44 6.99 1.32 -1.52
N PRO A 45 7.14 2.19 -0.50
CA PRO A 45 6.31 2.10 0.70
C PRO A 45 4.83 2.24 0.36
N TYR A 46 3.98 1.36 0.90
CA TYR A 46 2.57 1.28 0.54
C TYR A 46 1.65 1.39 1.75
N ILE A 47 0.63 2.23 1.64
CA ILE A 47 -0.51 2.34 2.54
C ILE A 47 -1.76 1.94 1.75
N PHE A 48 -2.43 0.87 2.20
CA PHE A 48 -3.73 0.46 1.67
C PHE A 48 -4.82 1.39 2.18
#